data_AF-A0A933WJY6-F1
#
_entry.id   AF-A0A933WJY6-F1
#
_cell.length_a   1.000
_cell.length_b   1.000
_cell.length_c   1.000
_cell.angle_alpha   90.00
_cell.angle_beta   90.00
_cell.angle_gamma   90.00
#
_symmetry.space_group_name_H-M   'P 1'
#
loop_
_entity.id
_entity.type
_entity.pdbx_description
1 polymer ?
#
loop_
_entity_poly.entity_id
_entity_poly.type
_entity_poly.pdbx_seq_one_letter_code
_entity_poly.pdbx_strand_id
1 'polypeptide(L)'
;MRTTKVMTLSIPPEMLKEVDKLTKEEKRTKSELFREALRKYINDKRWQQIRQWGMKTAQGSGLSTEEDVDKLIHAYRRKSN
;
A
#
# COMPACT_ATOMS: atom_id res chain seq x y z
N MET A 1 -9.30 26.64 4.99
CA MET A 1 -10.23 25.67 4.37
C MET A 1 -10.13 24.34 5.09
N ARG A 2 -11.25 23.65 5.38
CA ARG A 2 -11.20 22.26 5.91
C ARG A 2 -10.81 21.28 4.80
N THR A 3 -9.91 20.36 5.09
CA THR A 3 -9.37 19.35 4.15
C THR A 3 -10.07 17.99 4.23
N THR A 4 -11.19 17.90 4.95
CA THR A 4 -11.88 16.63 5.25
C THR A 4 -13.35 16.66 4.87
N LYS A 5 -13.87 15.57 4.28
CA LYS A 5 -15.31 15.33 4.07
C LYS A 5 -15.81 14.24 5.03
N VAL A 6 -17.08 14.37 5.47
CA VAL A 6 -17.74 13.36 6.33
C VAL A 6 -18.27 12.22 5.46
N MET A 7 -18.13 11.00 5.96
CA MET A 7 -18.65 9.77 5.34
C MET A 7 -19.41 8.98 6.41
N THR A 8 -20.59 8.50 6.06
CA THR A 8 -21.39 7.58 6.89
C THR A 8 -21.27 6.18 6.31
N LEU A 9 -21.05 5.18 7.18
CA LEU A 9 -20.98 3.78 6.77
C LEU A 9 -21.65 2.88 7.82
N SER A 10 -22.23 1.78 7.37
CA SER A 10 -22.78 0.74 8.24
C SER A 10 -21.72 -0.32 8.51
N ILE A 11 -21.55 -0.69 9.78
CA ILE A 11 -20.64 -1.77 10.21
C ILE A 11 -21.37 -2.75 11.12
N PRO A 12 -20.98 -4.03 11.14
CA PRO A 12 -21.53 -5.00 12.09
C PRO A 12 -21.38 -4.52 13.54
N PRO A 13 -22.40 -4.70 14.41
CA PRO A 13 -22.34 -4.23 15.80
C PRO A 13 -21.16 -4.80 16.59
N GLU A 14 -20.82 -6.07 16.37
CA GLU A 14 -19.67 -6.70 17.04
C GLU A 14 -18.34 -6.06 16.64
N MET A 15 -18.18 -5.68 15.36
CA MET A 15 -17.00 -4.97 14.88
C MET A 15 -16.90 -3.57 15.51
N LEU A 16 -18.02 -2.88 15.73
CA LEU A 16 -18.01 -1.60 16.43
C LEU A 16 -17.52 -1.74 17.87
N LYS A 17 -17.87 -2.84 18.57
CA LYS A 17 -17.36 -3.11 19.93
C LYS A 17 -15.84 -3.29 19.94
N GLU A 18 -15.28 -3.99 18.95
CA GLU A 18 -13.83 -4.15 18.82
C GLU A 18 -13.13 -2.82 18.55
N VAL A 19 -13.68 -2.00 17.66
CA VAL A 19 -13.20 -0.65 17.38
C VAL A 19 -13.22 0.23 18.63
N ASP A 20 -14.30 0.16 19.42
CA ASP A 20 -14.43 0.89 20.68
C ASP A 20 -13.39 0.45 21.72
N LYS A 21 -13.10 -0.85 21.80
CA LYS A 21 -12.06 -1.38 22.68
C LYS A 21 -10.68 -0.89 22.25
N LEU A 22 -10.34 -1.03 20.97
CA LEU A 22 -9.04 -0.67 20.42
C LEU A 22 -8.74 0.82 20.59
N THR A 23 -9.71 1.68 20.27
CA THR A 23 -9.55 3.14 20.39
C THR A 23 -9.36 3.60 21.84
N LYS A 24 -9.98 2.93 22.81
CA LYS A 24 -9.77 3.18 24.25
C LYS A 24 -8.37 2.77 24.70
N GLU A 25 -7.93 1.57 24.31
CA GLU A 25 -6.61 1.04 24.66
C GLU A 25 -5.48 1.92 24.10
N GLU A 26 -5.62 2.36 22.85
CA GLU A 26 -4.62 3.16 22.14
C GLU A 26 -4.76 4.68 22.36
N LYS A 27 -5.74 5.11 23.16
CA LYS A 27 -6.03 6.54 23.45
C LYS A 27 -6.17 7.39 22.18
N ARG A 28 -6.87 6.88 21.17
CA ARG A 28 -7.10 7.57 19.87
C ARG A 28 -8.57 7.60 19.48
N THR A 29 -8.91 8.41 18.49
CA THR A 29 -10.28 8.52 17.98
C THR A 29 -10.60 7.45 16.93
N LYS A 30 -11.89 7.08 16.81
CA LYS A 30 -12.39 6.21 15.72
C LYS A 30 -11.98 6.73 14.35
N SER A 31 -12.15 8.03 14.12
CA SER A 31 -11.80 8.68 12.85
C SER A 31 -10.31 8.54 12.52
N GLU A 32 -9.42 8.56 13.52
CA GLU A 32 -7.99 8.32 13.30
C GLU A 32 -7.71 6.88 12.91
N LEU A 33 -8.24 5.92 13.67
CA LEU A 33 -8.14 4.50 13.37
C LEU A 33 -8.63 4.18 11.95
N PHE A 34 -9.84 4.64 11.57
CA PHE A 34 -10.39 4.40 10.24
C PHE A 34 -9.55 5.06 9.14
N ARG A 35 -9.09 6.30 9.35
CA ARG A 35 -8.23 6.99 8.37
C ARG A 35 -6.90 6.25 8.17
N GLU A 36 -6.30 5.74 9.24
CA GLU A 36 -5.07 4.95 9.15
C GLU A 36 -5.30 3.62 8.44
N ALA A 37 -6.33 2.88 8.84
CA ALA A 37 -6.70 1.60 8.22
C ALA A 37 -6.96 1.75 6.72
N LEU A 38 -7.70 2.79 6.31
CA LEU A 38 -7.95 3.08 4.90
C LEU A 38 -6.67 3.41 4.13
N ARG A 39 -5.77 4.23 4.69
CA ARG A 39 -4.48 4.53 4.04
C ARG A 39 -3.65 3.26 3.86
N LYS A 40 -3.58 2.42 4.90
CA LYS A 40 -2.86 1.14 4.83
C LYS A 40 -3.45 0.24 3.74
N TYR A 41 -4.77 0.06 3.73
CA TYR A 41 -5.45 -0.76 2.73
C TYR A 41 -5.21 -0.27 1.29
N ILE A 42 -5.31 1.04 1.05
CA ILE A 42 -5.06 1.64 -0.27
C ILE A 42 -3.60 1.43 -0.70
N ASN A 43 -2.65 1.67 0.22
CA ASN A 43 -1.23 1.49 -0.07
C ASN A 43 -0.91 0.03 -0.37
N ASP A 44 -1.46 -0.91 0.39
CA ASP A 44 -1.26 -2.34 0.18
C ASP A 44 -1.79 -2.77 -1.21
N LYS A 45 -2.97 -2.27 -1.61
CA LYS A 45 -3.52 -2.50 -2.95
C LYS A 45 -2.62 -1.93 -4.05
N ARG A 46 -2.07 -0.72 -3.85
CA ARG A 46 -1.13 -0.12 -4.79
C ARG A 46 0.17 -0.94 -4.89
N TRP A 47 0.72 -1.39 -3.77
CA TRP A 47 1.92 -2.23 -3.75
C TRP A 47 1.69 -3.59 -4.42
N GLN A 48 0.52 -4.20 -4.24
CA GLN A 48 0.15 -5.42 -4.94
C GLN A 48 0.18 -5.22 -6.46
N GLN A 49 -0.36 -4.11 -6.97
CA GLN A 49 -0.34 -3.79 -8.39
C GLN A 49 1.09 -3.58 -8.92
N ILE A 50 1.92 -2.82 -8.19
CA ILE A 50 3.33 -2.58 -8.55
C ILE A 50 4.10 -3.90 -8.61
N ARG A 51 3.91 -4.79 -7.61
CA ARG A 51 4.55 -6.10 -7.58
C ARG A 51 4.11 -6.97 -8.76
N GLN A 52 2.81 -7.03 -9.06
CA GLN A 52 2.31 -7.79 -10.20
C GLN A 52 2.87 -7.29 -11.53
N TRP A 53 2.92 -5.96 -11.70
CA TRP A 53 3.54 -5.35 -12.88
C TRP A 53 5.03 -5.70 -12.96
N GLY A 54 5.79 -5.50 -11.87
CA GLY A 54 7.21 -5.80 -11.81
C GLY A 54 7.53 -7.28 -12.11
N MET A 55 6.72 -8.21 -11.58
CA MET A 55 6.86 -9.64 -11.89
C MET A 55 6.66 -9.94 -13.38
N LYS A 56 5.64 -9.35 -14.02
CA LYS A 56 5.41 -9.50 -15.46
C LYS A 56 6.56 -8.92 -16.28
N THR A 57 7.08 -7.77 -15.89
CA THR A 57 8.24 -7.14 -16.53
C THR A 57 9.49 -8.01 -16.39
N ALA A 58 9.79 -8.50 -15.20
CA ALA A 58 10.94 -9.37 -14.94
C ALA A 58 10.87 -10.65 -15.78
N GLN A 59 9.71 -11.32 -15.80
CA GLN A 59 9.48 -12.51 -16.63
C GLN A 59 9.66 -12.21 -18.13
N GLY A 60 9.05 -11.13 -18.63
CA GLY A 60 9.16 -10.74 -20.05
C GLY A 60 10.57 -10.32 -20.47
N SER A 61 11.41 -9.88 -19.52
CA SER A 61 12.80 -9.49 -19.76
C SER A 61 13.82 -10.55 -19.34
N GLY A 62 13.38 -11.73 -18.88
CA GLY A 62 14.26 -12.81 -18.44
C GLY A 62 15.09 -12.51 -17.19
N LEU A 63 14.67 -11.53 -16.37
CA LEU A 63 15.37 -11.12 -15.16
C LEU A 63 14.93 -12.00 -13.99
N SER A 64 15.87 -12.71 -13.37
CA SER A 64 15.56 -13.61 -12.25
C SER A 64 16.37 -13.30 -11.00
N THR A 65 17.50 -12.59 -11.12
CA THR A 65 18.37 -12.25 -9.98
C THR A 65 18.69 -10.75 -9.93
N GLU A 66 19.29 -10.32 -8.81
CA GLU A 66 19.76 -8.94 -8.66
C GLU A 66 20.90 -8.63 -9.65
N GLU A 67 21.77 -9.60 -9.95
CA GLU A 67 22.84 -9.44 -10.94
C GLU A 67 22.31 -9.21 -12.35
N ASP A 68 21.17 -9.81 -12.73
CA ASP A 68 20.55 -9.56 -14.03
C ASP A 68 20.10 -8.10 -14.16
N VAL A 69 19.55 -7.55 -13.08
CA VAL A 69 19.13 -6.15 -13.01
C VAL A 69 20.34 -5.22 -13.10
N ASP A 70 21.41 -5.51 -12.38
CA ASP A 70 22.63 -4.71 -12.39
C ASP A 70 23.28 -4.68 -13.78
N LYS A 71 23.40 -5.85 -14.43
CA LYS A 71 23.88 -5.96 -15.82
C LYS A 71 23.02 -5.13 -16.78
N LEU A 72 21.69 -5.17 -16.64
CA LEU A 72 20.76 -4.40 -17.46
C LEU A 72 20.99 -2.89 -17.29
N ILE A 73 21.12 -2.41 -16.05
CA ILE A 73 21.38 -1.00 -15.74
C ILE A 73 22.72 -0.56 -16.34
N HIS A 74 23.79 -1.35 -16.15
CA HIS A 74 25.10 -1.05 -16.71
C HIS A 74 25.12 -1.07 -18.25
N ALA A 75 24.39 -1.98 -18.89
CA ALA A 75 24.24 -1.99 -20.34
C ALA A 75 23.49 -0.74 -20.85
N TYR A 76 22.41 -0.35 -20.17
CA TYR A 76 21.64 0.84 -20.53
C TYR A 76 22.47 2.13 -20.40
N ARG A 77 23.14 2.34 -19.27
CA ARG A 77 23.97 3.53 -19.02
C ARG A 77 25.12 3.67 -20.03
N ARG A 78 25.73 2.56 -20.46
CA ARG A 78 26.79 2.57 -21.50
C ARG A 78 26.28 2.94 -22.89
N LYS A 79 25.01 2.70 -23.19
CA LYS A 79 24.40 3.04 -24.48
C LYS A 79 23.91 4.50 -24.54
N SER A 80 23.71 5.12 -23.38
CA SER A 80 23.23 6.51 -23.25
C SER A 80 24.35 7.55 -23.10
N ASN A 81 25.60 7.12 -22.95
CA ASN A 81 26.82 7.92 -23.12
C ASN A 81 27.42 7.68 -24.51
#